data_AF-A0A967T5D9-F1
#
_entry.id   AF-A0A967T5D9-F1
#
_cell.length_a   1.000
_cell.length_b   1.000
_cell.length_c   1.000
_cell.angle_alpha   90.00
_cell.angle_beta   90.00
_cell.angle_gamma   90.00
#
_symmetry.space_group_name_H-M   'P 1'
#
loop_
_entity.id
_entity.type
_entity.pdbx_description
1 polymer ?
#
loop_
_entity_poly.entity_id
_entity_poly.type
_entity_poly.pdbx_seq_one_letter_code
_entity_poly.pdbx_strand_id
1 'polypeptide(L)'
;MILRKLTDALRRQDWFAVLIELAVVVVGIVLGLQFTEWNESYNERALESYYLKQLDKDFEESLDSWDGYLSQMEEKANRSKAVAQSLLDKTLTNETRGQFDEDWNYLWGWLHLDFLTTTLDELRDTGRLTLIRSDELRQDLIQFRTHLSIQKTYNTNLGNMLMLYYKELSEVTRMKPGTFELLSRNEELLEEEQVYTFANQVAIYQSLVLEQAKTSYQAATRLHQKILQETQED
;
A
#
# COMPACT_ATOMS: atom_id res chain seq x y z
N MET A 1 33.58 51.35 -53.21
CA MET A 1 32.55 51.23 -54.28
C MET A 1 31.76 49.92 -54.25
N ILE A 2 32.24 48.84 -53.62
CA ILE A 2 31.48 47.59 -53.43
C ILE A 2 30.40 47.73 -52.35
N LEU A 3 30.72 48.42 -51.25
CA LEU A 3 29.78 48.67 -50.15
C LEU A 3 28.51 49.41 -50.59
N ARG A 4 28.62 50.45 -51.44
CA ARG A 4 27.47 51.20 -51.93
C ARG A 4 26.57 50.39 -52.86
N LYS A 5 27.16 49.52 -53.70
CA LYS A 5 26.40 48.59 -54.55
C LYS A 5 25.72 47.47 -53.76
N LEU A 6 26.33 47.01 -52.65
CA LEU A 6 25.72 46.04 -51.75
C LEU A 6 24.54 46.65 -50.98
N THR A 7 24.69 47.90 -50.50
CA THR A 7 23.60 48.65 -49.85
C THR A 7 22.47 48.98 -50.83
N ASP A 8 22.77 49.38 -52.07
CA ASP A 8 21.76 49.66 -53.10
C ASP A 8 21.08 48.38 -53.63
N ALA A 9 21.78 47.22 -53.63
CA ALA A 9 21.20 45.92 -53.96
C ALA A 9 20.28 45.39 -52.86
N LEU A 10 20.64 45.54 -51.59
CA LEU A 10 19.79 45.20 -50.43
C LEU A 10 18.55 46.09 -50.34
N ARG A 11 18.64 47.34 -50.77
CA ARG A 11 17.53 48.32 -50.75
C ARG A 11 16.53 48.16 -51.91
N ARG A 12 16.86 47.33 -52.93
CA ARG A 12 16.00 47.00 -54.08
C ARG A 12 15.16 45.73 -53.88
N GLN A 13 15.36 45.03 -52.77
CA GLN A 13 14.63 43.82 -52.45
C GLN A 13 13.39 44.18 -51.62
N ASP A 14 12.23 43.60 -51.95
CA ASP A 14 11.01 43.77 -51.17
C ASP A 14 11.19 43.10 -49.80
N TRP A 15 11.75 43.84 -48.83
CA TRP A 15 11.94 43.35 -47.46
C TRP A 15 10.63 42.91 -46.80
N PHE A 16 9.51 43.47 -47.26
CA PHE A 16 8.18 43.04 -46.86
C PHE A 16 7.87 41.61 -47.32
N ALA A 17 8.24 41.24 -48.55
CA ALA A 17 8.09 39.87 -49.06
C ALA A 17 8.96 38.88 -48.28
N VAL A 18 10.21 39.24 -48.00
CA VAL A 18 11.13 38.42 -47.17
C VAL A 18 10.58 38.23 -45.74
N LEU A 19 9.98 39.27 -45.17
CA LEU A 19 9.37 39.20 -43.83
C LEU A 19 8.13 38.30 -43.81
N ILE A 20 7.31 38.33 -44.88
CA ILE A 20 6.17 37.42 -45.03
C ILE A 20 6.66 35.98 -45.20
N GLU A 21 7.65 35.73 -46.06
CA GLU A 21 8.22 34.39 -46.25
C GLU A 21 8.78 33.83 -44.93
N LEU A 22 9.51 34.65 -44.16
CA LEU A 22 9.99 34.27 -42.83
C LEU A 22 8.84 33.99 -41.87
N ALA A 23 7.81 34.83 -41.84
CA ALA A 23 6.65 34.64 -40.97
C ALA A 23 5.91 33.33 -41.28
N VAL A 24 5.74 32.98 -42.55
CA VAL A 24 5.12 31.71 -42.97
C VAL A 24 5.94 30.51 -42.51
N VAL A 25 7.28 30.55 -42.64
CA VAL A 25 8.15 29.47 -42.15
C VAL A 25 8.07 29.33 -40.63
N VAL A 26 8.13 30.45 -39.88
CA VAL A 26 8.04 30.43 -38.42
C VAL A 26 6.69 29.88 -37.95
N VAL A 27 5.58 30.34 -38.57
CA VAL A 27 4.24 29.81 -38.28
C VAL A 27 4.15 28.31 -38.61
N GLY A 28 4.73 27.88 -39.72
CA GLY A 28 4.78 26.46 -40.09
C GLY A 28 5.51 25.59 -39.05
N ILE A 29 6.67 26.05 -38.55
CA ILE A 29 7.42 25.34 -37.50
C ILE A 29 6.63 25.32 -36.19
N VAL A 30 6.05 26.45 -35.78
CA VAL A 30 5.26 26.55 -34.54
C VAL A 30 4.04 25.63 -34.60
N LEU A 31 3.30 25.62 -35.71
CA LEU A 31 2.15 24.72 -35.90
C LEU A 31 2.57 23.24 -35.92
N GLY A 32 3.72 22.92 -36.52
CA GLY A 32 4.26 21.56 -36.53
C GLY A 32 4.62 21.06 -35.11
N LEU A 33 5.23 21.92 -34.29
CA LEU A 33 5.51 21.62 -32.88
C LEU A 33 4.21 21.47 -32.08
N GLN A 34 3.26 22.40 -32.22
CA GLN A 34 1.97 22.33 -31.53
C GLN A 34 1.17 21.09 -31.89
N PHE A 35 1.17 20.66 -33.16
CA PHE A 35 0.51 19.42 -33.57
C PHE A 35 1.15 18.19 -32.93
N THR A 36 2.48 18.18 -32.82
CA THR A 36 3.23 17.09 -32.18
C THR A 36 2.90 17.01 -30.69
N GLU A 37 2.95 18.14 -29.97
CA GLU A 37 2.57 18.25 -28.56
C GLU A 37 1.11 17.84 -28.32
N TRP A 38 0.19 18.22 -29.22
CA TRP A 38 -1.22 17.84 -29.12
C TRP A 38 -1.43 16.33 -29.28
N ASN A 39 -0.75 15.72 -30.26
CA ASN A 39 -0.82 14.27 -30.49
C ASN A 39 -0.21 13.49 -29.31
N GLU A 40 0.90 13.96 -28.75
CA GLU A 40 1.52 13.37 -27.56
C GLU A 40 0.59 13.45 -26.35
N SER A 41 0.03 14.64 -26.08
CA SER A 41 -0.94 14.85 -25.00
C SER A 41 -2.20 14.00 -25.16
N TYR A 42 -2.67 13.75 -26.38
CA TYR A 42 -3.79 12.84 -26.63
C TYR A 42 -3.44 11.39 -26.26
N ASN A 43 -2.25 10.92 -26.62
CA ASN A 43 -1.81 9.57 -26.29
C ASN A 43 -1.56 9.40 -24.78
N GLU A 44 -1.01 10.42 -24.12
CA GLU A 44 -0.83 10.42 -22.65
C GLU A 44 -2.17 10.32 -21.92
N ARG A 45 -3.19 11.07 -22.35
CA ARG A 45 -4.56 10.96 -21.80
C ARG A 45 -5.14 9.56 -21.97
N ALA A 46 -4.95 8.95 -23.14
CA ALA A 46 -5.44 7.58 -23.36
C ALA A 46 -4.75 6.56 -22.43
N LEU A 47 -3.45 6.73 -22.19
CA LEU A 47 -2.68 5.88 -21.26
C LEU A 47 -3.07 6.12 -19.80
N GLU A 48 -3.27 7.38 -19.40
CA GLU A 48 -3.75 7.72 -18.06
C GLU A 48 -5.11 7.08 -17.79
N SER A 49 -6.10 7.25 -18.68
CA SER A 49 -7.43 6.64 -18.55
C SER A 49 -7.35 5.11 -18.47
N TYR A 50 -6.44 4.48 -19.22
CA TYR A 50 -6.18 3.04 -19.12
C TYR A 50 -5.67 2.65 -17.72
N TYR A 51 -4.67 3.36 -17.20
CA TYR A 51 -4.11 3.07 -15.88
C TYR A 51 -5.08 3.36 -14.74
N LEU A 52 -5.88 4.43 -14.82
CA LEU A 52 -6.91 4.73 -13.83
C LEU A 52 -7.96 3.62 -13.75
N LYS A 53 -8.42 3.11 -14.90
CA LYS A 53 -9.37 1.97 -14.95
C LYS A 53 -8.77 0.67 -14.41
N GLN A 54 -7.47 0.47 -14.60
CA GLN A 54 -6.81 -0.72 -14.05
C GLN A 54 -6.58 -0.58 -12.55
N LEU A 55 -6.19 0.60 -12.06
CA LEU A 55 -6.11 0.90 -10.64
C LEU A 55 -7.48 0.72 -9.97
N ASP A 56 -8.56 1.21 -10.59
CA ASP A 56 -9.92 1.03 -10.09
C ASP A 56 -10.24 -0.44 -9.81
N LYS A 57 -9.99 -1.33 -10.79
CA LYS A 57 -10.18 -2.77 -10.63
C LYS A 57 -9.30 -3.39 -9.54
N ASP A 58 -8.00 -3.04 -9.54
CA ASP A 58 -7.06 -3.54 -8.54
C ASP A 58 -7.53 -3.16 -7.11
N PHE A 59 -8.06 -1.94 -6.93
CA PHE A 59 -8.59 -1.47 -5.65
C PHE A 59 -9.93 -2.11 -5.28
N GLU A 60 -10.86 -2.24 -6.23
CA GLU A 60 -12.16 -2.90 -6.02
C GLU A 60 -11.97 -4.33 -5.50
N GLU A 61 -11.16 -5.13 -6.21
CA GLU A 61 -10.87 -6.51 -5.83
C GLU A 61 -10.14 -6.59 -4.48
N SER A 62 -9.19 -5.68 -4.24
CA SER A 62 -8.43 -5.67 -2.98
C SER A 62 -9.30 -5.29 -1.78
N LEU A 63 -10.17 -4.29 -1.92
CA LEU A 63 -11.04 -3.82 -0.85
C LEU A 63 -12.05 -4.89 -0.41
N ASP A 64 -12.61 -5.65 -1.36
CA ASP A 64 -13.52 -6.77 -1.07
C ASP A 64 -12.84 -7.84 -0.19
N SER A 65 -11.58 -8.18 -0.50
CA SER A 65 -10.81 -9.14 0.31
C SER A 65 -10.42 -8.59 1.69
N TRP A 66 -10.32 -7.27 1.81
CA TRP A 66 -9.76 -6.62 3.00
C TRP A 66 -10.70 -6.65 4.20
N ASP A 67 -12.02 -6.63 3.97
CA ASP A 67 -13.03 -6.72 5.04
C ASP A 67 -12.92 -8.05 5.81
N GLY A 68 -12.73 -9.16 5.08
CA GLY A 68 -12.50 -10.48 5.66
C GLY A 68 -11.18 -10.56 6.42
N TYR A 69 -10.14 -9.88 5.93
CA TYR A 69 -8.86 -9.77 6.62
C TYR A 69 -8.97 -8.99 7.94
N LEU A 70 -9.64 -7.84 7.95
CA LEU A 70 -9.83 -7.03 9.16
C LEU A 70 -10.65 -7.78 10.22
N SER A 71 -11.69 -8.51 9.80
CA SER A 71 -12.50 -9.32 10.70
C SER A 71 -11.66 -10.41 11.40
N GLN A 72 -10.80 -11.10 10.65
CA GLN A 72 -9.89 -12.11 11.22
C GLN A 72 -8.85 -11.49 12.15
N MET A 73 -8.31 -10.31 11.82
CA MET A 73 -7.37 -9.61 12.69
C MET A 73 -8.03 -9.17 14.00
N GLU A 74 -9.27 -8.70 13.94
CA GLU A 74 -10.02 -8.28 15.12
C GLU A 74 -10.32 -9.47 16.04
N GLU A 75 -10.74 -10.60 15.47
CA GLU A 75 -10.89 -11.84 16.23
C GLU A 75 -9.57 -12.22 16.91
N LYS A 76 -8.47 -12.23 16.16
CA LYS A 76 -7.15 -12.58 16.67
C LYS A 76 -6.69 -11.67 17.82
N ALA A 77 -6.86 -10.36 17.67
CA ALA A 77 -6.52 -9.38 18.70
C ALA A 77 -7.39 -9.53 19.97
N ASN A 78 -8.68 -9.83 19.80
CA ASN A 78 -9.59 -10.04 20.92
C ASN A 78 -9.28 -11.33 21.68
N ARG A 79 -9.03 -12.42 20.95
CA ARG A 79 -8.68 -13.75 21.50
C ARG A 79 -7.33 -13.71 22.23
N SER A 80 -6.30 -13.10 21.65
CA SER A 80 -5.01 -12.94 22.33
C SER A 80 -5.10 -12.10 23.60
N LYS A 81 -5.90 -11.03 23.57
CA LYS A 81 -6.16 -10.21 24.75
C LYS A 81 -6.86 -11.02 25.85
N ALA A 82 -7.82 -11.87 25.51
CA ALA A 82 -8.49 -12.74 26.46
C ALA A 82 -7.51 -13.71 27.14
N VAL A 83 -6.58 -14.31 26.40
CA VAL A 83 -5.50 -15.15 26.96
C VAL A 83 -4.62 -14.36 27.92
N ALA A 84 -4.13 -13.20 27.49
CA ALA A 84 -3.27 -12.34 28.31
C ALA A 84 -3.98 -11.91 29.62
N GLN A 85 -5.26 -11.54 29.54
CA GLN A 85 -6.08 -11.18 30.70
C GLN A 85 -6.29 -12.37 31.63
N SER A 86 -6.59 -13.56 31.10
CA SER A 86 -6.79 -14.75 31.92
C SER A 86 -5.54 -15.14 32.71
N LEU A 87 -4.36 -15.02 32.09
CA LEU A 87 -3.07 -15.23 32.74
C LEU A 87 -2.76 -14.16 33.80
N LEU A 88 -3.02 -12.88 33.48
CA LEU A 88 -2.80 -11.75 34.40
C LEU A 88 -3.66 -11.87 35.66
N ASP A 89 -4.95 -12.08 35.48
CA ASP A 89 -5.95 -12.13 36.56
C ASP A 89 -5.95 -13.50 37.27
N LYS A 90 -5.16 -14.46 36.75
CA LYS A 90 -5.08 -15.85 37.21
C LYS A 90 -6.44 -16.55 37.27
N THR A 91 -7.25 -16.36 36.24
CA THR A 91 -8.64 -16.86 36.15
C THR A 91 -8.78 -18.17 35.37
N LEU A 92 -7.67 -18.78 34.95
CA LEU A 92 -7.69 -20.06 34.23
C LEU A 92 -8.11 -21.20 35.17
N THR A 93 -9.26 -21.81 34.89
CA THR A 93 -9.84 -22.94 35.64
C THR A 93 -10.04 -24.15 34.73
N ASN A 94 -10.37 -25.30 35.30
CA ASN A 94 -10.68 -26.49 34.49
C ASN A 94 -11.92 -26.29 33.60
N GLU A 95 -12.87 -25.45 34.04
CA GLU A 95 -14.07 -25.14 33.26
C GLU A 95 -13.76 -24.23 32.07
N THR A 96 -12.86 -23.26 32.24
CA THR A 96 -12.48 -22.31 31.19
C THR A 96 -11.33 -22.79 30.30
N ARG A 97 -10.71 -23.92 30.64
CA ARG A 97 -9.52 -24.45 29.95
C ARG A 97 -9.74 -24.70 28.46
N GLY A 98 -10.88 -25.26 28.08
CA GLY A 98 -11.18 -25.52 26.66
C GLY A 98 -11.13 -24.27 25.80
N GLN A 99 -11.81 -23.20 26.24
CA GLN A 99 -11.78 -21.91 25.53
C GLN A 99 -10.39 -21.28 25.55
N PHE A 100 -9.66 -21.40 26.67
CA PHE A 100 -8.29 -20.91 26.77
C PHE A 100 -7.37 -21.57 25.75
N ASP A 101 -7.47 -22.90 25.57
CA ASP A 101 -6.65 -23.63 24.61
C ASP A 101 -7.00 -23.25 23.15
N GLU A 102 -8.27 -22.99 22.86
CA GLU A 102 -8.68 -22.42 21.57
C GLU A 102 -8.08 -21.03 21.36
N ASP A 103 -8.26 -20.12 22.32
CA ASP A 103 -7.78 -18.74 22.24
C ASP A 103 -6.24 -18.67 22.20
N TRP A 104 -5.55 -19.61 22.85
CA TRP A 104 -4.09 -19.74 22.82
C TRP A 104 -3.56 -19.90 21.39
N ASN A 105 -4.27 -20.64 20.53
CA ASN A 105 -3.87 -20.79 19.13
C ASN A 105 -3.86 -19.46 18.38
N TYR A 106 -4.67 -18.47 18.79
CA TYR A 106 -4.69 -17.14 18.18
C TYR A 106 -3.47 -16.28 18.54
N LEU A 107 -2.68 -16.65 19.55
CA LEU A 107 -1.37 -16.03 19.78
C LEU A 107 -0.38 -16.32 18.64
N TRP A 108 -0.58 -17.44 17.93
CA TRP A 108 0.38 -17.95 16.96
C TRP A 108 -0.02 -17.70 15.51
N GLY A 109 0.96 -17.64 14.61
CA GLY A 109 0.74 -17.38 13.19
C GLY A 109 0.40 -15.93 12.87
N TRP A 110 0.46 -15.59 11.59
CA TRP A 110 0.16 -14.26 11.06
C TRP A 110 -0.83 -14.36 9.90
N LEU A 111 -1.60 -13.30 9.71
CA LEU A 111 -2.52 -13.16 8.59
C LEU A 111 -1.78 -12.52 7.42
N HIS A 112 -2.11 -12.94 6.21
CA HIS A 112 -1.58 -12.33 4.99
C HIS A 112 -2.63 -11.39 4.42
N LEU A 113 -2.20 -10.18 4.08
CA LEU A 113 -3.00 -9.25 3.29
C LEU A 113 -2.53 -9.35 1.84
N ASP A 114 -3.42 -9.79 0.97
CA ASP A 114 -3.20 -9.75 -0.46
C ASP A 114 -3.85 -8.47 -1.00
N PHE A 115 -3.02 -7.46 -1.26
CA PHE A 115 -3.44 -6.26 -1.97
C PHE A 115 -2.83 -6.31 -3.38
N LEU A 116 -3.67 -6.11 -4.40
CA LEU A 116 -3.21 -6.07 -5.79
C LEU A 116 -2.45 -4.77 -6.03
N THR A 117 -1.13 -4.88 -6.10
CA THR A 117 -0.25 -3.75 -6.42
C THR A 117 0.23 -3.75 -7.85
N THR A 118 -0.25 -4.65 -8.71
CA THR A 118 0.27 -4.88 -10.07
C THR A 118 0.38 -3.57 -10.86
N THR A 119 -0.69 -2.79 -10.91
CA THR A 119 -0.73 -1.56 -11.70
C THR A 119 0.07 -0.44 -11.07
N LEU A 120 0.01 -0.33 -9.73
CA LEU A 120 0.79 0.64 -8.98
C LEU A 120 2.30 0.36 -9.09
N ASP A 121 2.68 -0.90 -9.09
CA ASP A 121 4.06 -1.36 -9.30
C ASP A 121 4.50 -1.10 -10.74
N GLU A 122 3.67 -1.40 -11.74
CA GLU A 122 3.96 -1.08 -13.14
C GLU A 122 4.20 0.42 -13.34
N LEU A 123 3.27 1.28 -12.87
CA LEU A 123 3.40 2.73 -12.95
C LEU A 123 4.70 3.24 -12.30
N ARG A 124 5.09 2.64 -11.17
CA ARG A 124 6.28 3.02 -10.41
C ARG A 124 7.56 2.53 -11.08
N ASP A 125 7.60 1.26 -11.48
CA ASP A 125 8.79 0.60 -12.05
C ASP A 125 9.11 1.08 -13.46
N THR A 126 8.10 1.48 -14.22
CA THR A 126 8.27 2.05 -15.56
C THR A 126 8.44 3.58 -15.54
N GLY A 127 8.37 4.22 -14.38
CA GLY A 127 8.42 5.68 -14.24
C GLY A 127 7.18 6.40 -14.79
N ARG A 128 6.11 5.66 -15.11
CA ARG A 128 4.86 6.17 -15.69
C ARG A 128 3.90 6.80 -14.69
N LEU A 129 4.24 6.82 -13.40
CA LEU A 129 3.44 7.53 -12.39
C LEU A 129 3.29 9.03 -12.72
N THR A 130 4.18 9.60 -13.54
CA THR A 130 4.06 10.97 -14.08
C THR A 130 2.86 11.16 -15.01
N LEU A 131 2.33 10.08 -15.62
CA LEU A 131 1.17 10.12 -16.52
C LEU A 131 -0.13 10.50 -15.79
N ILE A 132 -0.23 10.20 -14.49
CA ILE A 132 -1.36 10.64 -13.66
C ILE A 132 -1.26 12.16 -13.51
N ARG A 133 -2.12 12.95 -14.15
CA ARG A 133 -2.03 14.42 -14.15
C ARG A 133 -2.23 15.00 -12.76
N SER A 134 -3.12 14.40 -11.98
CA SER A 134 -3.44 14.81 -10.61
C SER A 134 -2.25 14.59 -9.68
N ASP A 135 -1.57 15.68 -9.33
CA ASP A 135 -0.46 15.65 -8.37
C ASP A 135 -0.89 15.10 -7.02
N GLU A 136 -2.10 15.40 -6.58
CA GLU A 136 -2.67 14.88 -5.34
C GLU A 136 -2.85 13.36 -5.41
N LEU A 137 -3.50 12.84 -6.46
CA LEU A 137 -3.66 11.39 -6.65
C LEU A 137 -2.30 10.68 -6.72
N ARG A 138 -1.33 11.28 -7.42
CA ARG A 138 0.04 10.77 -7.51
C ARG A 138 0.68 10.62 -6.14
N GLN A 139 0.57 11.65 -5.28
CA GLN A 139 1.11 11.59 -3.92
C GLN A 139 0.40 10.55 -3.06
N ASP A 140 -0.93 10.45 -3.18
CA ASP A 140 -1.70 9.47 -2.43
C ASP A 140 -1.35 8.03 -2.82
N LEU A 141 -1.14 7.75 -4.11
CA LEU A 141 -0.65 6.44 -4.59
C LEU A 141 0.72 6.08 -3.99
N ILE A 142 1.63 7.05 -3.88
CA ILE A 142 2.96 6.86 -3.26
C ILE A 142 2.83 6.60 -1.76
N GLN A 143 2.01 7.39 -1.06
CA GLN A 143 1.77 7.21 0.38
C GLN A 143 1.10 5.87 0.67
N PHE A 144 0.12 5.49 -0.15
CA PHE A 144 -0.58 4.23 -0.01
C PHE A 144 0.34 3.02 -0.17
N ARG A 145 1.25 3.05 -1.14
CA ARG A 145 2.31 2.05 -1.27
C ARG A 145 3.15 1.92 0.01
N THR A 146 3.44 3.04 0.65
CA THR A 146 4.19 3.06 1.92
C THR A 146 3.38 2.41 3.04
N HIS A 147 2.06 2.63 3.09
CA HIS A 147 1.20 1.90 4.03
C HIS A 147 1.27 0.39 3.82
N LEU A 148 1.21 -0.10 2.57
CA LEU A 148 1.33 -1.53 2.27
C LEU A 148 2.68 -2.13 2.69
N SER A 149 3.79 -1.41 2.46
CA SER A 149 5.12 -1.89 2.86
C SER A 149 5.29 -1.95 4.38
N ILE A 150 4.73 -0.97 5.09
CA ILE A 150 4.69 -0.94 6.56
C ILE A 150 3.91 -2.16 7.08
N GLN A 151 2.74 -2.46 6.50
CA GLN A 151 1.96 -3.64 6.90
C GLN A 151 2.71 -4.95 6.73
N LYS A 152 3.36 -5.13 5.58
CA LYS A 152 4.20 -6.31 5.32
C LYS A 152 5.33 -6.43 6.34
N THR A 153 5.91 -5.30 6.74
CA THR A 153 6.98 -5.23 7.74
C THR A 153 6.46 -5.66 9.12
N TYR A 154 5.27 -5.23 9.52
CA TYR A 154 4.65 -5.68 10.78
C TYR A 154 4.44 -7.20 10.81
N ASN A 155 3.90 -7.78 9.75
CA ASN A 155 3.70 -9.24 9.68
C ASN A 155 5.03 -10.01 9.77
N THR A 156 6.07 -9.51 9.11
CA THR A 156 7.42 -10.09 9.17
C THR A 156 7.99 -10.03 10.59
N ASN A 157 7.84 -8.88 11.25
CA ASN A 157 8.33 -8.67 12.61
C ASN A 157 7.56 -9.52 13.64
N LEU A 158 6.25 -9.68 13.48
CA LEU A 158 5.46 -10.61 14.29
C LEU A 158 5.98 -12.05 14.15
N GLY A 159 6.16 -12.53 12.91
CA GLY A 159 6.70 -13.86 12.67
C GLY A 159 8.06 -14.08 13.34
N ASN A 160 8.96 -13.11 13.23
CA ASN A 160 10.27 -13.16 13.89
C ASN A 160 10.15 -13.18 15.41
N MET A 161 9.27 -12.36 15.98
CA MET A 161 9.01 -12.33 17.42
C MET A 161 8.47 -13.66 17.92
N LEU A 162 7.48 -14.24 17.22
CA LEU A 162 6.89 -15.53 17.57
C LEU A 162 7.91 -16.67 17.49
N MET A 163 8.82 -16.66 16.51
CA MET A 163 9.89 -17.66 16.42
C MET A 163 10.87 -17.60 17.59
N LEU A 164 11.20 -16.41 18.08
CA LEU A 164 12.05 -16.24 19.28
C LEU A 164 11.36 -16.82 20.51
N TYR A 165 10.08 -16.48 20.72
CA TYR A 165 9.30 -16.96 21.85
C TYR A 165 9.02 -18.47 21.82
N TYR A 166 8.82 -19.06 20.64
CA TYR A 166 8.58 -20.50 20.52
C TYR A 166 9.70 -21.32 21.16
N LYS A 167 10.96 -20.89 20.97
CA LYS A 167 12.12 -21.56 21.58
C LYS A 167 12.09 -21.47 23.10
N GLU A 168 11.75 -20.29 23.64
CA GLU A 168 11.74 -20.02 25.08
C GLU A 168 10.57 -20.71 25.80
N LEU A 169 9.39 -20.75 25.17
CA LEU A 169 8.17 -21.23 25.80
C LEU A 169 7.97 -22.74 25.68
N SER A 170 8.62 -23.40 24.73
CA SER A 170 8.36 -24.83 24.42
C SER A 170 8.54 -25.76 25.64
N GLU A 171 9.49 -25.47 26.53
CA GLU A 171 9.74 -26.28 27.74
C GLU A 171 8.66 -26.06 28.80
N VAL A 172 8.20 -24.82 28.95
CA VAL A 172 7.30 -24.36 30.02
C VAL A 172 5.85 -24.71 29.72
N THR A 173 5.46 -24.51 28.46
CA THR A 173 4.12 -24.82 27.93
C THR A 173 3.94 -26.29 27.57
N ARG A 174 5.05 -27.04 27.51
CA ARG A 174 5.13 -28.43 27.07
C ARG A 174 4.35 -28.65 25.76
N MET A 175 4.42 -27.69 24.84
CA MET A 175 3.65 -27.74 23.61
C MET A 175 3.91 -29.04 22.85
N LYS A 176 2.85 -29.67 22.34
CA LYS A 176 2.97 -30.89 21.55
C LYS A 176 3.80 -30.60 20.29
N PRO A 177 4.85 -31.39 19.99
CA PRO A 177 5.77 -31.12 18.89
C PRO A 177 5.05 -30.89 17.56
N GLY A 178 5.40 -29.80 16.87
CA GLY A 178 4.81 -29.44 15.57
C GLY A 178 3.41 -28.82 15.65
N THR A 179 2.92 -28.51 16.86
CA THR A 179 1.63 -27.84 17.09
C THR A 179 1.79 -26.75 18.15
N PHE A 180 0.76 -25.94 18.33
CA PHE A 180 0.67 -24.98 19.44
C PHE A 180 -0.22 -25.50 20.59
N GLU A 181 -0.56 -26.78 20.60
CA GLU A 181 -1.40 -27.42 21.62
C GLU A 181 -0.65 -27.48 22.96
N LEU A 182 -1.25 -26.91 24.01
CA LEU A 182 -0.69 -26.86 25.36
C LEU A 182 -0.86 -28.20 26.09
N LEU A 183 0.22 -28.74 26.67
CA LEU A 183 0.15 -29.93 27.54
C LEU A 183 0.35 -29.61 29.04
N SER A 184 0.75 -28.38 29.37
CA SER A 184 0.93 -27.93 30.75
C SER A 184 -0.39 -27.76 31.50
N ARG A 185 -0.36 -27.97 32.82
CA ARG A 185 -1.52 -27.76 33.71
C ARG A 185 -1.78 -26.27 33.93
N ASN A 186 -2.98 -25.94 34.39
CA ASN A 186 -3.36 -24.54 34.65
C ASN A 186 -2.41 -23.86 35.64
N GLU A 187 -2.10 -24.53 36.75
CA GLU A 187 -1.19 -24.02 37.80
C GLU A 187 0.20 -23.72 37.23
N GLU A 188 0.74 -24.61 36.38
CA GLU A 188 2.03 -24.42 35.71
C GLU A 188 2.02 -23.18 34.81
N LEU A 189 0.92 -22.93 34.07
CA LEU A 189 0.82 -21.76 33.20
C LEU A 189 0.65 -20.44 33.97
N LEU A 190 -0.04 -20.47 35.11
CA LEU A 190 -0.36 -19.28 35.92
C LEU A 190 0.78 -18.80 36.81
N GLU A 191 1.77 -19.65 37.09
CA GLU A 191 2.96 -19.30 37.89
C GLU A 191 4.11 -18.76 37.04
N GLU A 192 4.08 -18.99 35.74
CA GLU A 192 5.18 -18.70 34.83
C GLU A 192 5.07 -17.30 34.20
N GLU A 193 5.81 -16.33 34.74
CA GLU A 193 5.80 -14.92 34.29
C GLU A 193 6.09 -14.77 32.78
N GLN A 194 6.93 -15.64 32.24
CA GLN A 194 7.27 -15.68 30.81
C GLN A 194 6.07 -16.01 29.90
N VAL A 195 5.12 -16.84 30.36
CA VAL A 195 3.92 -17.19 29.60
C VAL A 195 2.98 -15.99 29.49
N TYR A 196 2.76 -15.29 30.61
CA TYR A 196 2.02 -14.04 30.62
C TYR A 196 2.70 -12.96 29.77
N THR A 197 4.01 -12.77 29.93
CA THR A 197 4.79 -11.77 29.19
C THR A 197 4.65 -11.97 27.69
N PHE A 198 4.76 -13.22 27.22
CA PHE A 198 4.53 -13.57 25.83
C PHE A 198 3.11 -13.22 25.37
N ALA A 199 2.09 -13.75 26.06
CA ALA A 199 0.70 -13.55 25.66
C ALA A 199 0.34 -12.06 25.61
N ASN A 200 0.79 -11.28 26.60
CA ASN A 200 0.56 -9.85 26.68
C ASN A 200 1.27 -9.09 25.54
N GLN A 201 2.54 -9.39 25.26
CA GLN A 201 3.25 -8.74 24.16
C GLN A 201 2.62 -9.04 22.80
N VAL A 202 2.23 -10.30 22.56
CA VAL A 202 1.52 -10.69 21.34
C VAL A 202 0.18 -9.98 21.23
N ALA A 203 -0.61 -9.92 22.30
CA ALA A 203 -1.91 -9.24 22.31
C ALA A 203 -1.77 -7.73 22.01
N ILE A 204 -0.79 -7.06 22.63
CA ILE A 204 -0.49 -5.64 22.35
C ILE A 204 -0.09 -5.46 20.88
N TYR A 205 0.81 -6.32 20.39
CA TYR A 205 1.29 -6.23 19.01
C TYR A 205 0.16 -6.45 18.00
N GLN A 206 -0.63 -7.49 18.16
CA GLN A 206 -1.77 -7.77 17.28
C GLN A 206 -2.79 -6.64 17.29
N SER A 207 -3.07 -6.04 18.46
CA SER A 207 -3.95 -4.87 18.57
C SER A 207 -3.38 -3.65 17.82
N LEU A 208 -2.08 -3.40 17.92
CA LEU A 208 -1.41 -2.34 17.19
C LEU A 208 -1.49 -2.54 15.67
N VAL A 209 -1.20 -3.76 15.18
CA VAL A 209 -1.26 -4.05 13.74
C VAL A 209 -2.69 -3.94 13.23
N LEU A 210 -3.71 -4.36 14.01
CA LEU A 210 -5.12 -4.17 13.66
C LEU A 210 -5.46 -2.69 13.45
N GLU A 211 -5.10 -1.81 14.37
CA GLU A 211 -5.39 -0.37 14.24
C GLU A 211 -4.67 0.26 13.05
N GLN A 212 -3.43 -0.17 12.76
CA GLN A 212 -2.72 0.25 11.56
C GLN A 212 -3.40 -0.27 10.28
N ALA A 213 -3.94 -1.50 10.30
CA ALA A 213 -4.68 -2.10 9.19
C ALA A 213 -5.98 -1.35 8.91
N LYS A 214 -6.77 -1.03 9.95
CA LYS A 214 -7.96 -0.16 9.83
C LYS A 214 -7.62 1.19 9.21
N THR A 215 -6.51 1.81 9.63
CA THR A 215 -6.04 3.09 9.07
C THR A 215 -5.67 2.96 7.58
N SER A 216 -5.01 1.86 7.21
CA SER A 216 -4.58 1.60 5.83
C SER A 216 -5.79 1.33 4.91
N TYR A 217 -6.78 0.60 5.43
CA TYR A 217 -8.06 0.38 4.75
C TYR A 217 -8.79 1.70 4.48
N GLN A 218 -8.92 2.57 5.49
CA GLN A 218 -9.53 3.90 5.30
C GLN A 218 -8.77 4.77 4.29
N ALA A 219 -7.44 4.66 4.24
CA ALA A 219 -6.64 5.34 3.23
C ALA A 219 -6.94 4.80 1.82
N ALA A 220 -7.05 3.48 1.68
CA ALA A 220 -7.38 2.83 0.42
C ALA A 220 -8.79 3.16 -0.08
N THR A 221 -9.80 3.16 0.79
CA THR A 221 -11.17 3.55 0.41
C THR A 221 -11.22 4.98 -0.11
N ARG A 222 -10.51 5.91 0.56
CA ARG A 222 -10.42 7.31 0.10
C ARG A 222 -9.69 7.43 -1.23
N LEU A 223 -8.61 6.68 -1.40
CA LEU A 223 -7.85 6.66 -2.65
C LEU A 223 -8.67 6.07 -3.81
N HIS A 224 -9.40 4.99 -3.58
CA HIS A 224 -10.30 4.39 -4.56
C HIS A 224 -11.39 5.37 -5.01
N GLN A 225 -11.97 6.12 -4.09
CA GLN A 225 -12.94 7.18 -4.42
C GLN A 225 -12.33 8.28 -5.31
N LYS A 226 -11.08 8.68 -5.07
CA LYS A 226 -10.38 9.64 -5.93
C LYS A 226 -10.09 9.08 -7.32
N ILE A 227 -9.67 7.82 -7.40
CA ILE A 227 -9.48 7.13 -8.70
C ILE A 227 -10.79 7.12 -9.49
N LEU A 228 -11.92 6.82 -8.85
CA LEU A 228 -13.23 6.82 -9.49
C LEU A 228 -13.64 8.22 -9.99
N GLN A 229 -13.35 9.28 -9.23
CA GLN A 229 -13.63 10.66 -9.65
C GLN A 229 -12.84 11.03 -10.91
N GLU A 230 -11.53 10.79 -10.91
CA GLU A 230 -10.64 11.11 -12.03
C GLU A 230 -10.99 10.25 -13.27
N THR A 231 -11.45 9.01 -13.06
CA THR A 231 -11.92 8.13 -14.16
C THR A 231 -13.21 8.64 -14.82
N GLN A 232 -14.04 9.41 -14.10
CA GLN A 232 -15.31 9.96 -14.60
C GLN A 232 -15.15 11.34 -15.25
N GLU A 233 -14.05 12.05 -14.97
CA GLU A 233 -13.76 13.37 -15.54
C GLU A 233 -13.11 13.30 -16.93
N ASP A 234 -12.62 12.13 -17.34
CA ASP A 234 -12.08 11.80 -18.68
C ASP A 234 -13.14 11.31 -19.69
#